data_AF-B5YBW1-F1
#
_entry.id   AF-B5YBW1-F1
#
_cell.length_a   1.000
_cell.length_b   1.000
_cell.length_c   1.000
_cell.angle_alpha   90.00
_cell.angle_beta   90.00
_cell.angle_gamma   90.00
#
_symmetry.space_group_name_H-M   'P 1'
#
loop_
_entity.id
_entity.type
_entity.pdbx_description
1 polymer ?
#
loop_
_entity_poly.entity_id
_entity_poly.type
_entity_poly.pdbx_seq_one_letter_code
_entity_poly.pdbx_strand_id
1 'polypeptide(L)'
;MVPLFLEEIVKKKGWMDEETFLQTLTLAQLFPGPIAFNLAVAVGYKLKRIKGAIISGIAVVLPSFISILVIAIFFLNFEKSKIVQGLFYGIRPAIASAMVIAVLELIKKRKWSKLNIISFLFMSVLLIFFKVNPIYLILISLGVVILWVYMKH
;
A
#
# COMPACT_ATOMS: atom_id res chain seq x y z
N MET A 1 -8.26 2.07 -9.53
CA MET A 1 -6.92 2.68 -9.65
C MET A 1 -6.23 2.20 -10.92
N VAL A 2 -5.80 0.94 -11.02
CA VAL A 2 -5.11 0.42 -12.24
C VAL A 2 -5.92 0.59 -13.53
N PRO A 3 -7.24 0.27 -13.59
CA PRO A 3 -8.02 0.47 -14.81
C PRO A 3 -8.09 1.94 -15.27
N LEU A 4 -8.10 2.87 -14.30
CA LEU A 4 -8.13 4.31 -14.59
C LEU A 4 -6.80 4.79 -15.19
N PHE A 5 -5.67 4.29 -14.69
CA PHE A 5 -4.37 4.55 -15.29
C PHE A 5 -4.28 3.98 -16.70
N LEU A 6 -4.73 2.74 -16.91
CA LEU A 6 -4.73 2.10 -18.22
C LEU A 6 -5.61 2.87 -19.22
N GLU A 7 -6.81 3.27 -18.82
CA GLU A 7 -7.69 4.08 -19.67
C GLU A 7 -7.06 5.44 -20.03
N GLU A 8 -6.55 6.17 -19.05
CA GLU A 8 -6.04 7.52 -19.29
C GLU A 8 -4.72 7.50 -20.08
N ILE A 9 -3.76 6.67 -19.67
CA ILE A 9 -2.40 6.67 -20.22
C ILE A 9 -2.34 5.96 -21.57
N VAL A 10 -2.96 4.79 -21.68
CA VAL A 10 -2.90 3.96 -22.89
C VAL A 10 -3.99 4.39 -23.87
N LYS A 11 -5.26 4.38 -23.44
CA LYS A 11 -6.38 4.58 -24.38
C LYS A 11 -6.60 6.03 -24.78
N LYS A 12 -6.56 6.98 -23.82
CA LYS A 12 -6.84 8.39 -24.11
C LYS A 12 -5.61 9.18 -24.55
N LYS A 13 -4.49 9.05 -23.83
CA LYS A 13 -3.28 9.83 -24.09
C LYS A 13 -2.31 9.17 -25.07
N GLY A 14 -2.38 7.85 -25.27
CA GLY A 14 -1.48 7.12 -26.16
C GLY A 14 0.00 7.26 -25.77
N TRP A 15 0.29 7.45 -24.49
CA TRP A 15 1.65 7.71 -23.99
C TRP A 15 2.54 6.46 -23.97
N MET A 16 1.92 5.28 -23.95
CA MET A 16 2.56 3.97 -24.07
C MET A 16 1.53 2.94 -24.52
N ASP A 17 1.99 1.84 -25.11
CA ASP A 17 1.15 0.69 -25.42
C ASP A 17 0.81 -0.12 -24.15
N GLU A 18 -0.13 -1.06 -24.28
CA GLU A 18 -0.64 -1.86 -23.17
C GLU A 18 0.43 -2.79 -22.58
N GLU A 19 1.32 -3.34 -23.40
CA GLU A 19 2.39 -4.24 -22.94
C GLU A 19 3.41 -3.48 -22.08
N THR A 20 3.85 -2.31 -22.56
CA THR A 20 4.75 -1.40 -21.84
C THR A 20 4.11 -0.91 -20.54
N PHE A 21 2.80 -0.64 -20.55
CA PHE A 21 2.06 -0.28 -19.33
C PHE A 21 2.07 -1.42 -18.32
N LEU A 22 1.78 -2.66 -18.75
CA LEU A 22 1.77 -3.83 -17.87
C LEU A 22 3.16 -4.09 -17.28
N GLN A 23 4.24 -3.99 -18.07
CA GLN A 23 5.61 -4.10 -17.55
C GLN A 23 5.90 -3.01 -16.50
N THR A 24 5.44 -1.77 -16.75
CA THR A 24 5.61 -0.66 -15.82
C THR A 24 4.82 -0.88 -14.53
N LEU A 25 3.60 -1.43 -14.63
CA LEU A 25 2.80 -1.83 -13.48
C LEU A 25 3.48 -2.92 -12.66
N THR A 26 4.05 -3.94 -13.30
CA THR A 26 4.81 -5.00 -12.63
C THR A 26 6.00 -4.39 -11.87
N LEU A 27 6.77 -3.50 -12.50
CA LEU A 27 7.88 -2.80 -11.82
C LEU A 27 7.39 -2.00 -10.60
N ALA A 28 6.27 -1.28 -10.74
CA ALA A 28 5.70 -0.51 -9.64
C ALA A 28 5.26 -1.37 -8.44
N GLN A 29 4.86 -2.63 -8.68
CA GLN A 29 4.47 -3.59 -7.65
C GLN A 29 5.65 -4.20 -6.90
N LEU A 30 6.86 -4.16 -7.48
CA LEU A 30 8.07 -4.64 -6.79
C LEU A 30 8.49 -3.71 -5.65
N PHE A 31 8.18 -2.43 -5.75
CA PHE A 31 8.52 -1.45 -4.71
C PHE A 31 7.49 -1.46 -3.58
N PRO A 32 7.92 -1.41 -2.31
CA PRO A 32 7.00 -1.25 -1.20
C PRO A 32 6.29 0.10 -1.28
N GLY A 33 5.00 0.12 -0.98
CA GLY A 33 4.20 1.34 -0.89
C GLY A 33 2.94 1.33 -1.76
N PRO A 34 2.26 2.49 -1.88
CA PRO A 34 1.02 2.60 -2.64
C PRO A 34 1.25 2.40 -4.14
N ILE A 35 0.60 1.39 -4.72
CA ILE A 35 0.74 1.05 -6.15
C ILE A 35 0.50 2.27 -7.05
N ALA A 36 -0.48 3.11 -6.73
CA ALA A 36 -0.80 4.29 -7.53
C ALA A 36 0.34 5.31 -7.57
N PHE A 37 1.05 5.53 -6.44
CA PHE A 37 2.19 6.44 -6.38
C PHE A 37 3.38 5.88 -7.16
N ASN A 38 3.74 4.61 -6.90
CA ASN A 38 4.86 3.96 -7.58
C ASN A 38 4.64 3.91 -9.11
N LEU A 39 3.42 3.61 -9.54
CA LEU A 39 3.05 3.60 -10.96
C LEU A 39 3.14 5.00 -11.58
N ALA A 40 2.63 6.04 -10.91
CA ALA A 40 2.73 7.41 -11.42
C ALA A 40 4.19 7.88 -11.56
N VAL A 41 5.05 7.53 -10.60
CA VAL A 41 6.50 7.81 -10.66
C VAL A 41 7.16 7.05 -11.81
N ALA A 42 6.85 5.75 -11.96
CA ALA A 42 7.41 4.92 -13.02
C ALA A 42 6.96 5.37 -14.43
N VAL A 43 5.68 5.72 -14.59
CA VAL A 43 5.15 6.32 -15.82
C VAL A 43 5.81 7.67 -16.11
N GLY A 44 5.93 8.54 -15.10
CA GLY A 44 6.66 9.81 -15.23
C GLY A 44 8.11 9.58 -15.67
N TYR A 45 8.78 8.57 -15.12
CA TYR A 45 10.12 8.18 -15.52
C TYR A 45 10.20 7.71 -16.98
N LYS A 46 9.23 6.93 -17.45
CA LYS A 46 9.18 6.51 -18.85
C LYS A 46 9.00 7.69 -19.81
N LEU A 47 8.23 8.71 -19.42
CA LEU A 47 7.95 9.87 -20.27
C LEU A 47 9.06 10.93 -20.30
N LYS A 48 9.62 11.29 -19.14
CA LYS A 48 10.61 12.37 -19.02
C LYS A 48 11.78 12.03 -18.09
N ARG A 49 12.11 10.74 -17.94
CA ARG A 49 13.19 10.25 -17.07
C ARG A 49 13.06 10.82 -15.66
N ILE A 50 14.17 11.20 -15.03
CA ILE A 50 14.22 11.68 -13.65
C ILE A 50 13.29 12.89 -13.43
N LYS A 51 13.25 13.84 -14.36
CA LYS A 51 12.37 15.02 -14.24
C LYS A 51 10.90 14.63 -14.22
N GLY A 52 10.49 13.71 -15.08
CA GLY A 52 9.12 13.21 -15.11
C GLY A 52 8.74 12.46 -13.84
N ALA A 53 9.66 11.65 -13.31
CA ALA A 53 9.46 10.91 -12.05
C ALA A 53 9.26 11.84 -10.84
N ILE A 54 10.07 12.90 -10.73
CA ILE A 54 9.96 13.88 -9.65
C ILE A 54 8.64 14.64 -9.76
N ILE A 55 8.31 15.16 -10.95
CA ILE A 55 7.10 15.95 -11.16
C ILE A 55 5.85 15.11 -10.89
N SER A 56 5.78 13.87 -11.39
CA SER A 56 4.62 13.00 -11.15
C SER A 56 4.50 12.60 -9.68
N GLY A 57 5.61 12.31 -9.01
CA GLY A 57 5.62 12.03 -7.57
C GLY A 57 5.08 13.20 -6.75
N ILE A 58 5.58 14.41 -7.01
CA ILE A 58 5.09 15.62 -6.34
C ILE A 58 3.60 15.84 -6.65
N ALA A 59 3.21 15.77 -7.91
CA ALA A 59 1.82 16.02 -8.32
C ALA A 59 0.82 15.05 -7.68
N VAL A 60 1.22 13.80 -7.41
CA VAL A 60 0.36 12.81 -6.74
C VAL A 60 0.24 13.08 -5.23
N VAL A 61 1.33 13.50 -4.58
CA VAL A 61 1.35 13.70 -3.12
C VAL A 61 0.78 15.06 -2.72
N LEU A 62 1.01 16.08 -3.54
CA LEU A 62 0.71 17.47 -3.24
C LEU A 62 -0.76 17.73 -2.87
N PRO A 63 -1.78 17.19 -3.56
CA PRO A 63 -3.18 17.43 -3.20
C PRO A 63 -3.53 16.92 -1.80
N SER A 64 -3.07 15.72 -1.45
CA SER A 64 -3.28 15.13 -0.12
C SER A 64 -2.52 15.90 0.95
N PHE A 65 -1.28 16.32 0.66
CA PHE A 65 -0.47 17.12 1.57
C PHE A 65 -1.14 18.46 1.88
N ILE A 66 -1.58 19.20 0.85
CA ILE A 66 -2.29 20.47 1.02
C ILE A 66 -3.57 20.26 1.82
N SER A 67 -4.34 19.22 1.51
CA SER A 67 -5.60 18.93 2.22
C SER A 67 -5.37 18.71 3.71
N ILE A 68 -4.37 17.90 4.07
CA ILE A 68 -4.01 17.65 5.48
C ILE A 68 -3.50 18.92 6.14
N LEU A 69 -2.68 19.71 5.45
CA LEU A 69 -2.13 20.95 5.99
C LEU A 69 -3.25 21.96 6.31
N VAL A 70 -4.22 22.12 5.41
CA VAL A 70 -5.39 22.96 5.62
C VAL A 70 -6.17 22.48 6.84
N ILE A 71 -6.49 21.19 6.92
CA ILE A 71 -7.20 20.62 8.07
C ILE A 71 -6.42 20.85 9.37
N ALA A 72 -5.09 20.68 9.35
CA ALA A 72 -4.24 20.86 10.53
C ALA A 72 -4.25 22.31 11.02
N ILE A 73 -4.15 23.29 10.12
CA ILE A 73 -4.20 24.72 10.49
C ILE A 73 -5.52 25.07 11.15
N PHE A 74 -6.65 24.60 10.61
CA PHE A 74 -7.95 24.82 11.24
C PHE A 74 -8.06 24.07 12.57
N PHE A 75 -7.57 22.83 12.63
CA PHE A 75 -7.62 22.00 13.83
C PHE A 75 -6.96 22.66 15.05
N LEU A 76 -5.79 23.28 14.88
CA LEU A 76 -5.07 23.93 15.98
C LEU A 76 -5.89 25.03 16.67
N ASN A 77 -6.80 25.69 15.95
CA ASN A 77 -7.67 26.72 16.51
C ASN A 77 -8.84 26.13 17.32
N PHE A 78 -9.23 24.88 17.06
CA PHE A 78 -10.41 24.24 17.65
C PHE A 78 -10.10 22.98 18.48
N GLU A 79 -8.82 22.64 18.67
CA GLU A 79 -8.39 21.42 19.38
C GLU A 79 -8.98 21.32 20.80
N LYS A 80 -9.15 22.44 21.49
CA LYS A 80 -9.73 22.48 22.85
C LYS A 80 -11.25 22.33 22.88
N SER A 81 -11.92 22.34 21.73
CA SER A 81 -13.36 22.16 21.64
C SER A 81 -13.75 20.73 21.96
N LYS A 82 -14.72 20.55 22.86
CA LYS A 82 -15.28 19.24 23.22
C LYS A 82 -15.85 18.50 21.99
N ILE A 83 -16.38 19.23 21.01
CA ILE A 83 -16.93 18.66 19.77
C ILE A 83 -15.82 18.03 18.95
N VAL A 84 -14.70 18.75 18.76
CA VAL A 84 -13.56 18.25 17.98
C VAL A 84 -12.94 17.04 18.66
N GLN A 85 -12.74 17.07 19.97
CA GLN A 85 -12.22 15.93 20.72
C GLN A 85 -13.14 14.71 20.62
N GLY A 86 -14.45 14.89 20.74
CA GLY A 86 -15.44 13.82 20.55
C GLY A 86 -15.40 13.21 19.15
N LEU A 87 -15.23 14.06 18.12
CA LEU A 87 -15.09 13.60 16.74
C LEU A 87 -13.83 12.74 16.55
N PHE A 88 -12.67 13.17 17.05
CA PHE A 88 -11.44 12.36 16.99
C PHE A 88 -11.54 11.08 17.82
N TYR A 89 -12.26 11.12 18.94
CA TYR A 89 -12.54 9.93 19.75
C TYR A 89 -13.35 8.90 18.96
N GLY A 90 -14.30 9.34 18.11
CA GLY A 90 -15.06 8.45 17.21
C GLY A 90 -14.29 7.98 15.97
N ILE A 91 -13.43 8.83 15.40
CA ILE A 91 -12.66 8.50 14.19
C ILE A 91 -11.61 7.40 14.45
N ARG A 92 -10.92 7.45 15.60
CA ARG A 92 -9.89 6.45 15.95
C ARG A 92 -10.38 5.00 15.87
N PRO A 93 -11.46 4.59 16.56
CA PRO A 93 -11.99 3.24 16.43
C PRO A 93 -12.56 2.96 15.05
N ALA A 94 -13.14 3.94 14.35
CA ALA A 94 -13.62 3.74 12.98
C ALA A 94 -12.49 3.35 12.01
N ILE A 95 -11.33 4.01 12.11
CA ILE A 95 -10.14 3.66 11.33
C ILE A 95 -9.63 2.27 11.71
N ALA A 96 -9.57 1.95 13.01
CA ALA A 96 -9.16 0.62 13.47
C ALA A 96 -10.09 -0.49 12.92
N SER A 97 -11.40 -0.27 12.95
CA SER A 97 -12.39 -1.19 12.37
C SER A 97 -12.20 -1.35 10.87
N ALA A 98 -11.95 -0.27 10.13
CA ALA A 98 -11.66 -0.34 8.69
C ALA A 98 -10.42 -1.19 8.39
N MET A 99 -9.36 -1.08 9.21
CA MET A 99 -8.17 -1.94 9.09
C MET A 99 -8.50 -3.40 9.33
N VAL A 100 -9.29 -3.71 10.37
CA VAL A 100 -9.74 -5.07 10.66
C VAL A 100 -10.57 -5.63 9.50
N ILE A 101 -11.51 -4.86 8.95
CA ILE A 101 -12.32 -5.26 7.80
C ILE A 101 -11.42 -5.59 6.59
N ALA A 102 -10.44 -4.75 6.29
CA ALA A 102 -9.49 -5.01 5.20
C ALA A 102 -8.74 -6.33 5.40
N VAL A 103 -8.29 -6.63 6.62
CA VAL A 103 -7.64 -7.92 6.95
C VAL A 103 -8.62 -9.08 6.79
N LEU A 104 -9.86 -8.94 7.26
CA LEU A 104 -10.89 -9.97 7.14
C LEU A 104 -11.23 -10.28 5.68
N GLU A 105 -11.27 -9.27 4.81
CA GLU A 105 -11.46 -9.47 3.37
C GLU A 105 -10.33 -10.27 2.73
N LEU A 106 -9.07 -10.00 3.12
CA LEU A 106 -7.91 -10.76 2.66
C LEU A 106 -7.98 -12.23 3.13
N ILE A 107 -8.34 -12.45 4.39
CA ILE A 107 -8.54 -13.79 4.99
C ILE A 107 -9.62 -14.58 4.24
N LYS A 108 -10.76 -13.94 3.93
CA LYS A 108 -11.88 -14.57 3.22
C LYS A 108 -11.52 -14.99 1.79
N LYS A 109 -10.69 -14.20 1.10
CA LYS A 109 -10.24 -14.51 -0.27
C LYS A 109 -9.17 -15.62 -0.31
N ARG A 110 -8.58 -15.98 0.83
CA ARG A 110 -7.51 -16.97 0.89
C ARG A 110 -8.08 -18.39 0.94
N LYS A 111 -7.50 -19.30 0.15
CA LYS A 111 -7.74 -20.74 0.26
C LYS A 111 -6.95 -21.28 1.47
N TRP A 112 -7.67 -21.77 2.47
CA TRP A 112 -7.07 -22.29 3.70
C TRP A 112 -6.69 -23.76 3.53
N SER A 113 -5.40 -24.06 3.75
CA SER A 113 -4.88 -25.42 3.90
C SER A 113 -4.40 -25.61 5.34
N LYS A 114 -4.26 -26.86 5.79
CA LYS A 114 -3.75 -27.17 7.14
C LYS A 114 -2.40 -26.47 7.39
N LEU A 115 -1.50 -26.49 6.40
CA LEU A 115 -0.20 -25.83 6.47
C LEU A 115 -0.32 -24.29 6.62
N ASN A 116 -1.24 -23.66 5.89
CA ASN A 116 -1.46 -22.20 5.94
C ASN A 116 -2.05 -21.74 7.28
N ILE A 117 -2.90 -22.56 7.90
CA ILE A 117 -3.47 -22.26 9.22
C ILE A 117 -2.39 -22.35 10.29
N ILE A 118 -1.59 -23.43 10.27
CA ILE A 118 -0.50 -23.64 11.23
C ILE A 118 0.54 -22.52 11.13
N SER A 119 0.96 -22.15 9.91
CA SER A 119 1.93 -21.07 9.72
C SER A 119 1.41 -19.71 10.18
N PHE A 120 0.14 -19.40 9.91
CA PHE A 120 -0.51 -18.18 10.38
C PHE A 120 -0.56 -18.08 11.90
N LEU A 121 -0.97 -19.16 12.58
CA LEU A 121 -1.03 -19.21 14.04
C LEU A 121 0.37 -19.09 14.65
N PHE A 122 1.34 -19.82 14.11
CA PHE A 122 2.73 -19.78 14.59
C PHE A 122 3.34 -18.37 14.49
N MET A 123 3.18 -17.71 13.34
CA MET A 123 3.65 -16.33 13.15
C MET A 123 2.93 -15.34 14.08
N SER A 124 1.63 -15.52 14.29
CA SER A 124 0.85 -14.66 15.19
C SER A 124 1.33 -14.77 16.65
N VAL A 125 1.65 -15.99 17.11
CA VAL A 125 2.19 -16.22 18.45
C VAL A 125 3.57 -15.57 18.62
N LEU A 126 4.47 -15.71 17.64
CA LEU A 126 5.78 -15.08 17.66
C LEU A 126 5.71 -13.54 17.72
N LEU A 127 4.78 -12.95 16.98
CA LEU A 127 4.60 -11.49 16.99
C LEU A 127 4.05 -10.99 18.33
N ILE A 128 3.02 -11.63 18.87
CA ILE A 128 2.29 -11.13 20.05
C ILE A 128 3.08 -11.39 21.33
N PHE A 129 3.64 -12.60 21.50
CA PHE A 129 4.27 -13.01 22.76
C PHE A 129 5.77 -12.73 22.80
N PHE A 130 6.47 -12.90 21.67
CA PHE A 130 7.93 -12.75 21.62
C PHE A 130 8.38 -11.38 21.11
N LYS A 131 7.44 -10.48 20.74
CA LYS A 131 7.70 -9.12 20.23
C LYS A 131 8.78 -9.08 19.13
N VAL A 132 8.88 -10.14 18.34
CA VAL A 132 9.87 -10.24 17.26
C VAL A 132 9.57 -9.15 16.24
N ASN A 133 10.61 -8.47 15.77
CA ASN A 133 10.45 -7.44 14.75
C ASN A 133 9.82 -8.09 13.48
N PRO A 134 8.69 -7.57 12.97
CA PRO A 134 8.03 -8.10 11.78
C PRO A 134 8.95 -8.24 10.56
N ILE A 135 9.98 -7.38 10.44
CA ILE A 135 10.94 -7.42 9.33
C ILE A 135 11.67 -8.78 9.30
N TYR A 136 12.13 -9.28 10.45
CA TYR A 136 12.82 -10.57 10.50
C TYR A 136 11.89 -11.73 10.13
N LEU A 137 10.63 -11.68 10.56
CA LEU A 137 9.64 -12.70 10.21
C LEU A 137 9.37 -12.72 8.70
N ILE A 138 9.28 -11.54 8.07
CA ILE A 138 9.10 -11.43 6.62
C ILE A 138 10.33 -12.03 5.90
N LEU A 139 11.54 -11.65 6.29
CA LEU A 139 12.78 -12.14 5.66
C LEU A 139 12.95 -13.66 5.81
N ILE A 140 12.69 -14.22 6.99
CA ILE A 140 12.75 -15.67 7.24
C ILE A 140 11.70 -16.38 6.39
N SER A 141 10.47 -15.86 6.33
CA SER A 141 9.40 -16.47 5.54
C SER A 141 9.73 -16.50 4.04
N LEU A 142 10.31 -15.42 3.50
CA LEU A 142 10.83 -15.37 2.13
C LEU A 142 11.93 -16.41 1.91
N GLY A 143 12.93 -16.49 2.79
CA GLY A 143 14.01 -17.46 2.69
C GLY A 143 13.50 -18.91 2.68
N VAL A 144 12.56 -19.26 3.56
CA VAL A 144 11.94 -20.59 3.61
C VAL A 144 11.19 -20.92 2.32
N VAL A 145 10.45 -19.96 1.76
CA VAL A 145 9.73 -20.16 0.49
C VAL A 145 10.69 -20.34 -0.67
N ILE A 146 11.75 -19.53 -0.75
CA ILE A 146 12.78 -19.64 -1.81
C ILE A 146 13.48 -21.00 -1.74
N LEU A 147 13.89 -21.44 -0.54
CA LEU A 147 14.52 -22.75 -0.34
C LEU A 147 13.57 -23.90 -0.73
N TRP A 148 12.30 -23.80 -0.34
CA TRP A 148 11.30 -24.82 -0.70
C TRP A 148 11.06 -24.91 -2.21
N VAL A 149 11.05 -23.78 -2.92
CA VAL A 149 10.94 -23.76 -4.38
C VAL A 149 12.20 -24.35 -5.03
N TYR A 150 13.40 -24.02 -4.52
CA TYR A 150 14.66 -24.53 -5.04
C TYR A 150 14.80 -26.05 -4.86
N MET A 151 14.36 -26.62 -3.74
CA MET A 151 14.41 -28.07 -3.52
C MET A 151 13.37 -28.87 -4.33
N LYS A 152 12.37 -28.21 -4.90
CA LYS A 152 11.28 -28.86 -5.67
C LYS A 152 11.56 -28.86 -7.18
N HIS A 153 12.57 -28.12 -7.61
CA HIS A 153 13.14 -28.14 -8.95
C HIS A 153 14.45 -28.92 -8.95
#